data_AF-A0A4P5USK5-F1
#
_entry.id   AF-A0A4P5USK5-F1
#
_cell.length_a   1.000
_cell.length_b   1.000
_cell.length_c   1.000
_cell.angle_alpha   90.00
_cell.angle_beta   90.00
_cell.angle_gamma   90.00
#
_symmetry.space_group_name_H-M   'P 1'
#
loop_
_entity.id
_entity.type
_entity.pdbx_description
1 polymer ?
#
loop_
_entity_poly.entity_id
_entity_poly.type
_entity_poly.pdbx_seq_one_letter_code
_entity_poly.pdbx_strand_id
1 'polypeptide(L)'
;MTMKITKRTGIALIVLIAMLFGIVEFLKISYQNNQEITETLADTKPTNKIEKAQIIKEDSETILALAVDSNQEDLIASNLADTVIAIAAQPGEPGYTVQSIKKHIVKTNAKRINIALIGVDARLGTLSKKADANHILSIIPDSGIIEIISIPRDTPAEAGMPDSSGQNKLTIVYATRGIGGYLKEAAKIANLNKIDFYIELGFSQAMGIIELLGNRDSKSTLQVLRSRKGLGGDDYQRCFNQGQYIRQMILKHFDKASGLLGELLIRGGLSLVNSNVSADNVKYIVSELGKNGFPKSPDCITVRVRPQLMQKFKVYNFADSATVKQLKTKIERFNTFMSKKDTSYRSSKQINIAEKLNNILSTAAADTAKRPKQAINKLQAYFDQHAWLQIMNQQSRESIRSRFASILSVSYWKLGKGEQAKKVLEKVELEIQLFKASQTN
;
A
#
# COMPACT_ATOMS: atom_id res chain seq x y z
N MET A 1 -21.26 -57.47 -0.28
CA MET A 1 -21.24 -56.35 -1.23
C MET A 1 -19.78 -55.95 -1.45
N THR A 2 -19.11 -56.57 -2.43
CA THR A 2 -17.66 -56.43 -2.65
C THR A 2 -17.40 -55.24 -3.57
N MET A 3 -16.89 -54.14 -2.99
CA MET A 3 -16.64 -52.89 -3.70
C MET A 3 -15.44 -53.06 -4.64
N LYS A 4 -15.69 -53.09 -5.96
CA LYS A 4 -14.64 -53.05 -6.98
C LYS A 4 -14.00 -51.66 -6.99
N ILE A 5 -12.90 -51.49 -6.25
CA ILE A 5 -12.01 -50.34 -6.38
C ILE A 5 -11.42 -50.38 -7.79
N THR A 6 -11.79 -49.41 -8.61
CA THR A 6 -11.29 -49.29 -9.99
C THR A 6 -9.79 -48.96 -9.96
N LYS A 7 -9.00 -49.53 -10.89
CA LYS A 7 -7.54 -49.36 -10.95
C LYS A 7 -7.07 -47.88 -10.89
N ARG A 8 -7.93 -46.93 -11.28
CA ARG A 8 -7.64 -45.48 -11.24
C ARG A 8 -7.73 -44.87 -9.83
N THR A 9 -8.62 -45.34 -8.97
CA THR A 9 -8.71 -44.84 -7.57
C THR A 9 -7.61 -45.40 -6.69
N GLY A 10 -7.14 -46.63 -6.97
CA GLY A 10 -5.96 -47.21 -6.31
C GLY A 10 -4.68 -46.41 -6.57
N ILE A 11 -4.44 -45.97 -7.81
CA ILE A 11 -3.26 -45.17 -8.17
C ILE A 11 -3.31 -43.79 -7.49
N ALA A 12 -4.48 -43.14 -7.45
CA ALA A 12 -4.63 -41.86 -6.78
C ALA A 12 -4.35 -41.94 -5.27
N LEU A 13 -4.78 -43.02 -4.62
CA LEU A 13 -4.53 -43.25 -3.19
C LEU A 13 -3.04 -43.51 -2.91
N ILE A 14 -2.35 -44.27 -3.77
CA ILE A 14 -0.90 -44.52 -3.66
C ILE A 14 -0.11 -43.22 -3.82
N VAL A 15 -0.48 -42.38 -4.77
CA VAL A 15 0.17 -41.07 -4.98
C VAL A 15 -0.07 -40.13 -3.80
N LEU A 16 -1.26 -40.15 -3.20
CA LEU A 16 -1.56 -39.36 -1.99
C LEU A 16 -0.72 -39.82 -0.79
N ILE A 17 -0.59 -41.13 -0.59
CA ILE A 17 0.23 -41.72 0.47
C ILE A 17 1.71 -41.39 0.26
N ALA A 18 2.21 -41.47 -0.98
CA ALA A 18 3.60 -41.10 -1.30
C ALA A 18 3.88 -39.61 -1.05
N MET A 19 2.93 -38.72 -1.35
CA MET A 19 3.04 -37.29 -1.03
C MET A 19 3.06 -37.04 0.47
N LEU A 20 2.23 -37.74 1.25
CA LEU A 20 2.22 -37.62 2.71
C LEU A 20 3.54 -38.09 3.33
N PHE A 21 4.11 -39.19 2.86
CA PHE A 21 5.44 -39.65 3.29
C PHE A 21 6.55 -38.66 2.91
N GLY A 22 6.49 -38.07 1.70
CA GLY A 22 7.44 -37.03 1.29
C GLY A 22 7.39 -35.78 2.15
N ILE A 23 6.21 -35.39 2.62
CA ILE A 23 6.02 -34.26 3.54
C ILE A 23 6.59 -34.59 4.92
N VAL A 24 6.36 -35.80 5.44
CA VAL A 24 6.89 -36.21 6.75
C VAL A 24 8.42 -36.28 6.74
N GLU A 25 9.04 -36.83 5.70
CA GLU A 25 10.51 -36.86 5.58
C GLU A 25 11.10 -35.47 5.38
N PHE A 26 10.44 -34.58 4.62
CA PHE A 26 10.86 -33.18 4.49
C PHE A 26 10.81 -32.45 5.84
N LEU A 27 9.78 -32.69 6.65
CA LEU A 27 9.66 -32.10 7.99
C LEU A 27 10.74 -32.64 8.96
N LYS A 28 11.10 -33.93 8.87
CA LYS A 28 12.21 -34.51 9.65
C LYS A 28 13.56 -33.90 9.30
N ILE A 29 13.87 -33.76 8.00
CA ILE A 29 15.12 -33.13 7.54
C ILE A 29 15.19 -31.67 7.98
N SER A 30 14.07 -30.94 7.89
CA SER A 30 13.99 -29.55 8.33
C SER A 30 14.17 -29.40 9.85
N TYR A 31 13.66 -30.36 10.63
CA TYR A 31 13.84 -30.38 12.08
C TYR A 31 15.29 -30.73 12.49
N GLN A 32 15.92 -31.71 11.83
CA GLN A 32 17.32 -32.09 12.09
C GLN A 32 18.30 -30.96 11.76
N ASN A 33 18.12 -30.27 10.63
CA ASN A 33 18.96 -29.12 10.26
C ASN A 33 18.87 -27.96 11.28
N ASN A 34 17.74 -27.80 11.98
CA ASN A 34 17.58 -26.78 13.01
C ASN A 34 18.28 -27.16 14.33
N GLN A 35 18.43 -28.45 14.63
CA GLN A 35 19.20 -28.90 15.79
C GLN A 35 20.71 -28.77 15.56
N GLU A 36 21.20 -29.08 14.36
CA GLU A 36 22.62 -28.94 14.00
C GLU A 36 23.12 -27.47 14.09
N ILE A 37 22.25 -26.50 13.77
CA ILE A 37 22.50 -25.06 13.93
C ILE A 37 22.57 -24.64 15.41
N THR A 38 21.83 -25.34 16.28
CA THR A 38 21.77 -25.01 17.72
C THR A 38 22.99 -25.59 18.45
N GLU A 39 23.50 -26.75 18.03
CA GLU A 39 24.72 -27.35 18.58
C GLU A 39 26.00 -26.64 18.11
N THR A 40 26.05 -26.14 16.86
CA THR A 40 27.23 -25.37 16.37
C THR A 40 27.39 -23.99 17.01
N LEU A 41 26.33 -23.43 17.62
CA LEU A 41 26.39 -22.15 18.34
C LEU A 41 26.78 -22.29 19.82
N ALA A 42 26.79 -23.50 20.37
CA ALA A 42 27.10 -23.74 21.78
C ALA A 42 28.61 -23.93 22.06
N ASP A 43 29.45 -24.20 21.05
CA ASP A 43 30.83 -24.68 21.24
C ASP A 43 31.94 -23.71 20.76
N THR A 44 31.67 -22.40 20.69
CA THR A 44 32.73 -21.41 20.43
C THR A 44 32.94 -20.48 21.63
N LYS A 45 34.00 -20.76 22.40
CA LYS A 45 34.57 -19.83 23.39
C LYS A 45 35.13 -18.58 22.68
N PRO A 46 34.95 -17.36 23.23
CA PRO A 46 35.40 -16.14 22.56
C PRO A 46 36.88 -15.88 22.83
N THR A 47 37.70 -15.93 21.78
CA THR A 47 39.08 -15.46 21.82
C THR A 47 39.13 -13.99 21.40
N ASN A 48 39.62 -13.15 22.32
CA ASN A 48 39.82 -11.71 22.14
C ASN A 48 40.66 -11.36 20.91
N LYS A 49 40.12 -10.52 20.02
CA LYS A 49 40.75 -9.32 19.44
C LYS A 49 39.77 -8.65 18.46
N ILE A 50 39.14 -7.57 18.90
CA ILE A 50 38.37 -6.66 18.05
C ILE A 50 39.04 -5.30 18.12
N GLU A 51 39.70 -4.90 17.03
CA GLU A 51 39.93 -3.50 16.72
C GLU A 51 38.70 -2.96 15.98
N LYS A 52 38.14 -1.93 16.60
CA LYS A 52 37.05 -1.00 16.25
C LYS A 52 36.62 -0.94 14.78
N ALA A 53 35.36 -1.32 14.55
CA ALA A 53 34.48 -0.68 13.57
C ALA A 53 33.15 -0.34 14.28
N GLN A 54 32.87 0.96 14.42
CA GLN A 54 31.68 1.48 15.11
C GLN A 54 30.40 1.14 14.34
N ILE A 55 29.60 0.25 14.93
CA ILE A 55 28.16 0.13 14.68
C ILE A 55 27.48 0.75 15.89
N ILE A 56 26.87 1.92 15.70
CA ILE A 56 26.02 2.55 16.70
C ILE A 56 24.72 1.73 16.74
N LYS A 57 24.61 0.86 17.74
CA LYS A 57 23.32 0.51 18.34
C LYS A 57 22.81 1.78 19.00
N GLU A 58 21.75 2.36 18.47
CA GLU A 58 21.00 3.40 19.19
C GLU A 58 19.80 2.73 19.86
N ASP A 59 19.83 2.82 21.18
CA ASP A 59 18.97 2.14 22.12
C ASP A 59 17.52 2.65 22.07
N SER A 60 16.59 1.72 22.28
CA SER A 60 15.15 1.91 22.35
C SER A 60 14.69 2.78 23.55
N GLU A 61 15.61 3.34 24.34
CA GLU A 61 15.31 4.11 25.56
C GLU A 61 15.46 5.62 25.39
N THR A 62 16.08 6.10 24.30
CA THR A 62 16.30 7.55 24.06
C THR A 62 15.05 8.30 23.58
N ILE A 63 13.92 7.61 23.37
CA ILE A 63 12.63 8.26 23.04
C ILE A 63 11.89 8.74 24.31
N LEU A 64 12.34 8.37 25.51
CA LEU A 64 11.65 8.73 26.76
C LEU A 64 12.15 10.01 27.45
N ALA A 65 13.17 10.68 26.93
CA ALA A 65 13.74 11.86 27.58
C ALA A 65 13.94 13.00 26.58
N LEU A 66 12.86 13.74 26.24
CA LEU A 66 12.93 15.11 25.73
C LEU A 66 11.55 15.78 25.86
N ALA A 67 11.38 16.49 26.98
CA ALA A 67 10.47 17.61 27.27
C ALA A 67 9.73 17.45 28.62
N VAL A 68 10.45 17.70 29.72
CA VAL A 68 9.87 18.08 31.01
C VAL A 68 10.47 19.43 31.40
N ASP A 69 9.70 20.49 31.17
CA ASP A 69 9.51 21.70 31.98
C ASP A 69 8.61 22.62 31.13
N SER A 70 7.55 23.29 31.58
CA SER A 70 7.22 23.79 32.90
C SER A 70 5.70 24.02 33.01
N ASN A 71 5.23 23.99 34.25
CA ASN A 71 3.85 24.15 34.72
C ASN A 71 3.12 25.41 34.20
N GLN A 72 2.05 25.20 33.42
CA GLN A 72 0.78 25.95 33.46
C GLN A 72 -0.23 25.23 32.54
N GLU A 73 -1.40 24.88 33.07
CA GLU A 73 -2.50 24.30 32.28
C GLU A 73 -3.07 25.36 31.34
N ASP A 74 -2.55 25.43 30.10
CA ASP A 74 -3.14 26.26 29.06
C ASP A 74 -3.32 25.45 27.76
N LEU A 75 -4.56 25.36 27.29
CA LEU A 75 -4.97 24.69 26.05
C LEU A 75 -4.35 25.41 24.83
N ILE A 76 -3.29 24.86 24.24
CA ILE A 76 -2.71 25.42 23.02
C ILE A 76 -3.50 24.95 21.78
N ALA A 77 -3.96 25.95 21.04
CA ALA A 77 -4.57 25.84 19.72
C ALA A 77 -3.63 25.24 18.67
N SER A 78 -3.64 23.93 18.46
CA SER A 78 -3.05 23.37 17.24
C SER A 78 -4.02 23.57 16.07
N ASN A 79 -3.54 24.14 14.95
CA ASN A 79 -4.31 24.32 13.72
C ASN A 79 -4.66 22.96 13.07
N LEU A 80 -5.69 22.29 13.57
CA LEU A 80 -6.33 21.12 12.95
C LEU A 80 -7.80 21.43 12.71
N ALA A 81 -8.19 21.32 11.44
CA ALA A 81 -9.45 21.82 10.91
C ALA A 81 -10.48 20.70 10.68
N ASP A 82 -11.69 20.90 11.19
CA ASP A 82 -12.85 19.99 11.11
C ASP A 82 -13.60 19.95 9.76
N THR A 83 -14.43 18.90 9.68
CA THR A 83 -15.28 18.37 8.62
C THR A 83 -16.66 19.06 8.49
N VAL A 84 -16.96 19.43 7.24
CA VAL A 84 -18.16 19.22 6.40
C VAL A 84 -19.57 19.17 7.02
N ILE A 85 -20.39 20.18 6.71
CA ILE A 85 -21.85 20.03 6.61
C ILE A 85 -22.15 19.45 5.21
N ALA A 86 -22.55 18.18 5.15
CA ALA A 86 -23.15 17.64 3.93
C ALA A 86 -24.58 18.17 3.82
N ILE A 87 -24.81 19.21 3.02
CA ILE A 87 -26.16 19.54 2.57
C ILE A 87 -26.46 18.55 1.44
N ALA A 88 -27.29 17.54 1.73
CA ALA A 88 -27.80 16.66 0.70
C ALA A 88 -28.70 17.48 -0.24
N ALA A 89 -28.26 17.70 -1.47
CA ALA A 89 -29.13 18.12 -2.55
C ALA A 89 -29.71 16.84 -3.17
N GLN A 90 -30.97 16.50 -2.83
CA GLN A 90 -31.77 15.43 -3.46
C GLN A 90 -31.18 13.98 -3.46
N PRO A 91 -32.03 12.93 -3.52
CA PRO A 91 -31.55 11.57 -3.70
C PRO A 91 -30.81 11.41 -5.04
N GLY A 92 -29.49 11.16 -5.00
CA GLY A 92 -28.68 10.87 -6.18
C GLY A 92 -27.71 11.98 -6.64
N GLU A 93 -27.69 13.16 -6.00
CA GLU A 93 -26.61 14.13 -6.22
C GLU A 93 -25.56 14.08 -5.08
N PRO A 94 -24.28 14.35 -5.38
CA PRO A 94 -23.27 14.43 -4.33
C PRO A 94 -23.52 15.65 -3.45
N GLY A 95 -23.42 15.47 -2.13
CA GLY A 95 -23.30 16.59 -1.20
C GLY A 95 -22.05 17.42 -1.52
N TYR A 96 -22.05 18.68 -1.10
CA TYR A 96 -20.91 19.58 -1.27
C TYR A 96 -20.29 19.93 0.08
N THR A 97 -18.99 20.21 0.07
CA THR A 97 -18.30 20.76 1.22
C THR A 97 -17.33 21.87 0.85
N VAL A 98 -17.17 22.84 1.75
CA VAL A 98 -16.09 23.83 1.70
C VAL A 98 -15.05 23.42 2.76
N GLN A 99 -13.77 23.60 2.47
CA GLN A 99 -12.74 23.46 3.49
C GLN A 99 -12.89 24.59 4.52
N SER A 100 -13.62 24.35 5.60
CA SER A 100 -13.73 25.28 6.72
C SER A 100 -12.55 25.15 7.66
N ILE A 101 -12.06 26.28 8.19
CA ILE A 101 -11.08 26.31 9.28
C ILE A 101 -11.85 26.18 10.58
N LYS A 102 -11.73 25.06 11.25
CA LYS A 102 -12.25 24.84 12.61
C LYS A 102 -11.10 24.46 13.53
N LYS A 103 -11.32 24.49 14.84
CA LYS A 103 -10.26 24.38 15.84
C LYS A 103 -10.55 23.15 16.70
N HIS A 104 -9.85 22.05 16.46
CA HIS A 104 -9.82 20.96 17.44
C HIS A 104 -9.00 21.39 18.66
N ILE A 105 -9.57 21.21 19.84
CA ILE A 105 -8.82 21.31 21.08
C ILE A 105 -7.98 20.05 21.18
N VAL A 106 -6.66 20.20 21.09
CA VAL A 106 -5.69 19.12 21.22
C VAL A 106 -4.96 19.32 22.52
N LYS A 107 -4.63 18.22 23.21
CA LYS A 107 -3.79 18.25 24.40
C LYS A 107 -2.47 18.98 24.09
N THR A 108 -1.99 19.77 25.03
CA THR A 108 -0.64 20.35 24.98
C THR A 108 0.39 19.22 24.82
N ASN A 109 1.38 19.41 23.95
CA ASN A 109 2.43 18.42 23.63
C ASN A 109 1.95 17.11 22.96
N ALA A 110 0.72 17.06 22.42
CA ALA A 110 0.26 15.84 21.75
C ALA A 110 1.20 15.41 20.61
N LYS A 111 1.56 14.12 20.62
CA LYS A 111 2.47 13.57 19.61
C LYS A 111 1.77 13.54 18.25
N ARG A 112 2.41 14.16 17.25
CA ARG A 112 1.94 14.12 15.86
C ARG A 112 2.84 13.22 15.04
N ILE A 113 2.25 12.20 14.40
CA ILE A 113 2.94 11.27 13.51
C ILE A 113 2.45 11.54 12.09
N ASN A 114 3.36 11.86 11.18
CA ASN A 114 3.04 12.18 9.80
C ASN A 114 3.52 11.08 8.85
N ILE A 115 2.59 10.47 8.11
CA ILE A 115 2.88 9.39 7.16
C ILE A 115 2.48 9.84 5.74
N ALA A 116 3.43 9.94 4.82
CA ALA A 116 3.14 10.16 3.41
C ALA A 116 2.58 8.88 2.76
N LEU A 117 1.47 9.00 2.03
CA LEU A 117 0.95 7.98 1.14
C LEU A 117 1.17 8.43 -0.31
N ILE A 118 1.99 7.68 -1.04
CA ILE A 118 2.54 8.05 -2.34
C ILE A 118 2.07 7.05 -3.40
N GLY A 119 1.25 7.51 -4.34
CA GLY A 119 0.87 6.75 -5.52
C GLY A 119 1.79 7.08 -6.69
N VAL A 120 2.60 6.11 -7.15
CA VAL A 120 3.53 6.30 -8.27
C VAL A 120 2.94 5.86 -9.60
N ASP A 121 3.20 6.63 -10.68
CA ASP A 121 2.92 6.21 -12.06
C ASP A 121 3.98 5.21 -12.54
N ALA A 122 4.02 4.05 -11.89
CA ALA A 122 4.82 2.89 -12.31
C ALA A 122 3.98 2.03 -13.25
N ARG A 123 4.19 2.21 -14.56
CA ARG A 123 3.59 1.34 -15.57
C ARG A 123 4.15 -0.08 -15.42
N LEU A 124 3.41 -1.06 -15.92
CA LEU A 124 3.75 -2.47 -15.75
C LEU A 124 5.16 -2.79 -16.31
N GLY A 125 6.09 -3.14 -15.41
CA GLY A 125 7.49 -3.42 -15.71
C GLY A 125 8.42 -2.20 -15.71
N THR A 126 7.93 -0.98 -15.42
CA THR A 126 8.75 0.23 -15.36
C THR A 126 8.88 0.76 -13.93
N LEU A 127 10.07 1.24 -13.56
CA LEU A 127 10.38 1.74 -12.21
C LEU A 127 10.19 3.26 -12.08
N SER A 128 9.18 3.82 -12.75
CA SER A 128 8.92 5.27 -12.70
C SER A 128 8.57 5.71 -11.28
N LYS A 129 9.16 6.84 -10.87
CA LYS A 129 9.01 7.45 -9.54
C LYS A 129 8.23 8.77 -9.58
N LYS A 130 7.39 8.97 -10.61
CA LYS A 130 6.49 10.13 -10.65
C LYS A 130 5.36 9.96 -9.64
N ALA A 131 5.23 10.89 -8.70
CA ALA A 131 4.26 10.84 -7.61
C ALA A 131 2.93 11.50 -8.01
N ASP A 132 2.01 10.70 -8.54
CA ASP A 132 0.75 11.15 -9.13
C ASP A 132 -0.41 11.29 -8.12
N ALA A 133 -0.31 10.59 -6.99
CA ALA A 133 -1.21 10.76 -5.85
C ALA A 133 -0.37 11.02 -4.59
N ASN A 134 -0.68 12.09 -3.87
CA ASN A 134 0.11 12.56 -2.74
C ASN A 134 -0.86 12.85 -1.59
N HIS A 135 -0.76 12.09 -0.51
CA HIS A 135 -1.53 12.31 0.71
C HIS A 135 -0.61 12.22 1.92
N ILE A 136 -0.96 12.91 2.99
CA ILE A 136 -0.28 12.78 4.28
C ILE A 136 -1.35 12.46 5.32
N LEU A 137 -1.16 11.36 6.04
CA LEU A 137 -1.90 11.07 7.26
C LEU A 137 -1.15 11.75 8.42
N SER A 138 -1.71 12.84 8.93
CA SER A 138 -1.24 13.52 10.13
C SER A 138 -2.06 13.00 11.31
N ILE A 139 -1.47 12.12 12.10
CA ILE A 139 -2.16 11.36 13.15
C ILE A 139 -1.77 11.95 14.50
N ILE A 140 -2.76 12.18 15.37
CA ILE A 140 -2.57 12.59 16.75
C ILE A 140 -3.21 11.52 17.63
N PRO A 141 -2.46 10.45 17.96
CA PRO A 141 -3.02 9.27 18.63
C PRO A 141 -3.70 9.61 19.96
N ASP A 142 -3.07 10.47 20.77
CA ASP A 142 -3.51 10.86 22.12
C ASP A 142 -4.83 11.64 22.14
N SER A 143 -5.24 12.17 20.99
CA SER A 143 -6.49 12.90 20.79
C SER A 143 -7.52 12.09 20.02
N GLY A 144 -7.14 10.94 19.46
CA GLY A 144 -8.01 10.18 18.57
C GLY A 144 -8.38 10.96 17.30
N ILE A 145 -7.43 11.68 16.71
CA ILE A 145 -7.67 12.53 15.53
C ILE A 145 -6.72 12.16 14.40
N ILE A 146 -7.25 12.13 13.18
CA ILE A 146 -6.47 11.97 11.94
C ILE A 146 -6.83 13.11 10.99
N GLU A 147 -5.83 13.74 10.41
CA GLU A 147 -6.00 14.70 9.33
C GLU A 147 -5.35 14.17 8.05
N ILE A 148 -6.14 14.09 6.99
CA ILE A 148 -5.67 13.69 5.66
C ILE A 148 -5.42 14.94 4.84
N ILE A 149 -4.15 15.18 4.52
CA ILE A 149 -3.70 16.32 3.71
C ILE A 149 -3.39 15.81 2.31
N SER A 150 -4.30 16.07 1.39
CA SER A 150 -4.18 15.70 -0.02
C SER A 150 -3.48 16.81 -0.81
N ILE A 151 -2.50 16.47 -1.64
CA ILE A 151 -1.73 17.44 -2.43
C ILE A 151 -1.84 17.12 -3.93
N PRO A 152 -2.40 18.03 -4.76
CA PRO A 152 -2.43 17.85 -6.20
C PRO A 152 -1.04 17.64 -6.77
N ARG A 153 -0.93 16.78 -7.77
CA ARG A 153 0.39 16.36 -8.29
C ARG A 153 1.16 17.48 -8.98
N ASP A 154 0.41 18.45 -9.53
CA ASP A 154 0.91 19.58 -10.31
C ASP A 154 1.22 20.80 -9.40
N THR A 155 1.13 20.67 -8.07
CA THR A 155 1.48 21.75 -7.13
C THR A 155 2.94 22.17 -7.30
N PRO A 156 3.23 23.49 -7.40
CA PRO A 156 4.60 23.99 -7.52
C PRO A 156 5.50 23.48 -6.39
N ALA A 157 6.67 22.95 -6.74
CA ALA A 157 7.64 22.40 -5.79
C ALA A 157 9.06 22.43 -6.38
N GLU A 158 10.07 22.41 -5.52
CA GLU A 158 11.47 22.44 -5.93
C GLU A 158 11.94 21.08 -6.48
N ALA A 159 11.73 20.87 -7.78
CA ALA A 159 12.10 19.63 -8.48
C ALA A 159 13.51 19.68 -9.09
N GLY A 160 14.23 20.80 -9.01
CA GLY A 160 15.55 20.98 -9.64
C GLY A 160 15.50 21.04 -11.16
N MET A 161 14.34 21.40 -11.74
CA MET A 161 14.17 21.54 -13.18
C MET A 161 14.42 22.99 -13.59
N PRO A 162 14.86 23.27 -14.83
CA PRO A 162 14.93 24.64 -15.33
C PRO A 162 13.56 25.33 -15.24
N ASP A 163 13.50 26.58 -14.78
CA ASP A 163 12.23 27.29 -14.59
C ASP A 163 11.42 27.41 -15.89
N SER A 164 12.11 27.53 -17.03
CA SER A 164 11.51 27.56 -18.36
C SER A 164 10.78 26.26 -18.74
N SER A 165 11.00 25.16 -18.04
CA SER A 165 10.39 23.85 -18.35
C SER A 165 8.94 23.71 -17.84
N GLY A 166 8.53 24.52 -16.85
CA GLY A 166 7.26 24.34 -16.14
C GLY A 166 7.12 22.99 -15.41
N GLN A 167 8.23 22.29 -15.16
CA GLN A 167 8.26 20.96 -14.52
C GLN A 167 8.57 21.00 -13.02
N ASN A 168 8.79 22.18 -12.42
CA ASN A 168 8.95 22.36 -10.98
C ASN A 168 7.63 22.12 -10.24
N LYS A 169 7.27 20.83 -10.13
CA LYS A 169 6.00 20.31 -9.62
C LYS A 169 6.23 19.09 -8.74
N LEU A 170 5.38 18.90 -7.73
CA LEU A 170 5.55 17.84 -6.73
C LEU A 170 5.69 16.43 -7.32
N THR A 171 4.93 16.10 -8.39
CA THR A 171 5.01 14.79 -9.06
C THR A 171 6.41 14.44 -9.58
N ILE A 172 7.22 15.46 -9.93
CA ILE A 172 8.56 15.27 -10.48
C ILE A 172 9.61 15.16 -9.39
N VAL A 173 9.41 15.81 -8.24
CA VAL A 173 10.40 15.91 -7.16
C VAL A 173 10.91 14.53 -6.74
N TYR A 174 10.04 13.53 -6.62
CA TYR A 174 10.48 12.20 -6.22
C TYR A 174 11.40 11.57 -7.29
N ALA A 175 11.08 11.72 -8.57
CA ALA A 175 11.90 11.20 -9.65
C ALA A 175 13.28 11.89 -9.77
N THR A 176 13.38 13.18 -9.43
CA THR A 176 14.61 13.96 -9.62
C THR A 176 15.46 14.12 -8.36
N ARG A 177 14.82 14.17 -7.18
CA ARG A 177 15.48 14.46 -5.89
C ARG A 177 15.37 13.32 -4.88
N GLY A 178 14.77 12.20 -5.27
CA GLY A 178 14.57 11.04 -4.41
C GLY A 178 13.55 11.30 -3.29
N ILE A 179 13.37 10.28 -2.43
CA ILE A 179 12.32 10.29 -1.41
C ILE A 179 12.50 11.41 -0.39
N GLY A 180 13.75 11.69 0.04
CA GLY A 180 14.04 12.75 1.02
C GLY A 180 13.65 14.14 0.51
N GLY A 181 13.97 14.46 -0.75
CA GLY A 181 13.57 15.73 -1.37
C GLY A 181 12.05 15.84 -1.50
N TYR A 182 11.39 14.76 -1.91
CA TYR A 182 9.93 14.70 -1.99
C TYR A 182 9.24 14.94 -0.64
N LEU A 183 9.68 14.25 0.42
CA LEU A 183 9.07 14.38 1.75
C LEU A 183 9.24 15.80 2.30
N LYS A 184 10.38 16.46 2.04
CA LYS A 184 10.62 17.85 2.44
C LYS A 184 9.65 18.82 1.74
N GLU A 185 9.50 18.71 0.42
CA GLU A 185 8.58 19.57 -0.33
C GLU A 185 7.11 19.31 0.03
N ALA A 186 6.73 18.03 0.21
CA ALA A 186 5.39 17.66 0.65
C ALA A 186 5.07 18.21 2.05
N ALA A 187 6.02 18.13 3.00
CA ALA A 187 5.87 18.70 4.34
C ALA A 187 5.67 20.22 4.29
N LYS A 188 6.48 20.92 3.48
CA LYS A 188 6.36 22.36 3.26
C LYS A 188 4.99 22.74 2.72
N ILE A 189 4.51 22.09 1.66
CA ILE A 189 3.18 22.37 1.08
C ILE A 189 2.06 22.08 2.09
N ALA A 190 2.22 21.05 2.92
CA ALA A 190 1.26 20.67 3.93
C ALA A 190 1.29 21.55 5.20
N ASN A 191 2.25 22.48 5.31
CA ASN A 191 2.54 23.24 6.53
C ASN A 191 2.82 22.31 7.73
N LEU A 192 3.66 21.30 7.53
CA LEU A 192 4.13 20.38 8.55
C LEU A 192 5.63 20.56 8.78
N ASN A 193 6.08 20.38 10.02
CA ASN A 193 7.52 20.45 10.35
C ASN A 193 8.30 19.32 9.67
N LYS A 194 7.74 18.10 9.63
CA LYS A 194 8.34 16.93 9.02
C LYS A 194 7.30 15.87 8.66
N ILE A 195 7.69 14.96 7.78
CA ILE A 195 7.01 13.69 7.54
C ILE A 195 7.90 12.58 8.10
N ASP A 196 7.38 11.78 9.02
CA ASP A 196 8.14 10.77 9.76
C ASP A 196 8.30 9.47 8.95
N PHE A 197 7.25 9.09 8.22
CA PHE A 197 7.21 7.84 7.47
C PHE A 197 6.60 8.01 6.08
N TYR A 198 6.81 7.02 5.22
CA TYR A 198 6.17 6.95 3.91
C TYR A 198 5.67 5.53 3.60
N ILE A 199 4.63 5.47 2.78
CA ILE A 199 4.11 4.29 2.12
C ILE A 199 3.99 4.62 0.63
N GLU A 200 4.69 3.89 -0.21
CA GLU A 200 4.67 4.00 -1.67
C GLU A 200 4.00 2.78 -2.29
N LEU A 201 3.10 3.05 -3.24
CA LEU A 201 2.39 2.01 -3.99
C LEU A 201 2.16 2.42 -5.46
N GLY A 202 2.28 1.46 -6.36
CA GLY A 202 1.89 1.57 -7.77
C GLY A 202 0.47 1.04 -8.03
N PHE A 203 0.09 0.95 -9.31
CA PHE A 203 -1.27 0.56 -9.71
C PHE A 203 -1.71 -0.81 -9.22
N SER A 204 -0.86 -1.83 -9.36
CA SER A 204 -1.17 -3.20 -8.93
C SER A 204 -1.44 -3.28 -7.42
N GLN A 205 -0.61 -2.61 -6.63
CA GLN A 205 -0.67 -2.63 -5.17
C GLN A 205 -1.90 -1.85 -4.70
N ALA A 206 -2.22 -0.72 -5.34
CA ALA A 206 -3.48 -0.02 -5.14
C ALA A 206 -4.69 -0.93 -5.38
N MET A 207 -4.70 -1.68 -6.50
CA MET A 207 -5.80 -2.61 -6.81
C MET A 207 -5.94 -3.71 -5.76
N GLY A 208 -4.82 -4.28 -5.30
CA GLY A 208 -4.83 -5.28 -4.22
C GLY A 208 -5.39 -4.72 -2.92
N ILE A 209 -4.92 -3.55 -2.48
CA ILE A 209 -5.40 -2.91 -1.24
C ILE A 209 -6.89 -2.57 -1.35
N ILE A 210 -7.34 -2.00 -2.47
CA ILE A 210 -8.76 -1.70 -2.71
C ILE A 210 -9.63 -2.96 -2.61
N GLU A 211 -9.15 -4.08 -3.18
CA GLU A 211 -9.84 -5.36 -3.11
C GLU A 211 -9.90 -5.90 -1.66
N LEU A 212 -8.80 -5.79 -0.90
CA LEU A 212 -8.73 -6.17 0.51
C LEU A 212 -9.67 -5.34 1.40
N LEU A 213 -9.89 -4.08 1.05
CA LEU A 213 -10.84 -3.18 1.71
C LEU A 213 -12.30 -3.41 1.27
N GLY A 214 -12.57 -4.51 0.54
CA GLY A 214 -13.91 -4.97 0.20
C GLY A 214 -14.48 -4.41 -1.10
N ASN A 215 -13.76 -3.56 -1.82
CA ASN A 215 -14.16 -3.12 -3.16
C ASN A 215 -13.69 -4.15 -4.21
N ARG A 216 -14.45 -5.24 -4.37
CA ARG A 216 -14.12 -6.37 -5.27
C ARG A 216 -13.86 -5.96 -6.73
N ASP A 217 -14.57 -4.95 -7.23
CA ASP A 217 -14.24 -4.30 -8.51
C ASP A 217 -13.20 -3.19 -8.31
N SER A 218 -11.98 -3.62 -7.96
CA SER A 218 -10.87 -2.73 -7.63
C SER A 218 -10.43 -1.89 -8.83
N LYS A 219 -10.54 -2.45 -10.04
CA LYS A 219 -10.25 -1.75 -11.30
C LYS A 219 -11.18 -0.55 -11.50
N SER A 220 -12.50 -0.74 -11.35
CA SER A 220 -13.46 0.35 -11.50
C SER A 220 -13.32 1.40 -10.39
N THR A 221 -13.11 0.95 -9.16
CA THR A 221 -12.86 1.84 -8.03
C THR A 221 -11.64 2.72 -8.29
N LEU A 222 -10.52 2.12 -8.72
CA LEU A 222 -9.31 2.86 -9.06
C LEU A 222 -9.51 3.79 -10.27
N GLN A 223 -10.33 3.40 -11.26
CA GLN A 223 -10.69 4.29 -12.38
C GLN A 223 -11.45 5.53 -11.89
N VAL A 224 -12.39 5.36 -10.96
CA VAL A 224 -13.13 6.47 -10.34
C VAL A 224 -12.17 7.40 -9.60
N LEU A 225 -11.30 6.85 -8.74
CA LEU A 225 -10.33 7.63 -7.95
C LEU A 225 -9.28 8.36 -8.81
N ARG A 226 -9.01 7.88 -10.03
CA ARG A 226 -8.08 8.51 -10.97
C ARG A 226 -8.74 9.56 -11.87
N SER A 227 -10.06 9.64 -11.89
CA SER A 227 -10.78 10.55 -12.77
C SER A 227 -10.57 12.01 -12.36
N ARG A 228 -9.99 12.81 -13.25
CA ARG A 228 -9.85 14.27 -13.09
C ARG A 228 -11.11 14.98 -13.56
N LYS A 229 -11.51 14.73 -14.81
CA LYS A 229 -12.56 15.49 -15.52
C LYS A 229 -13.93 14.83 -15.52
N GLY A 230 -13.98 13.49 -15.53
CA GLY A 230 -15.23 12.75 -15.78
C GLY A 230 -16.31 12.90 -14.70
N LEU A 231 -15.97 13.49 -13.55
CA LEU A 231 -16.90 13.79 -12.45
C LEU A 231 -17.24 15.29 -12.34
N GLY A 232 -16.87 16.08 -13.36
CA GLY A 232 -17.11 17.52 -13.41
C GLY A 232 -16.30 18.28 -12.36
N GLY A 233 -15.01 17.94 -12.26
CA GLY A 233 -14.03 18.58 -11.39
C GLY A 233 -12.66 18.61 -12.09
N ASP A 234 -11.61 18.78 -11.30
CA ASP A 234 -10.22 18.93 -11.75
C ASP A 234 -9.25 18.04 -10.94
N ASP A 235 -7.96 18.38 -10.92
CA ASP A 235 -6.99 17.66 -10.11
C ASP A 235 -7.25 17.77 -8.61
N TYR A 236 -7.75 18.92 -8.15
CA TYR A 236 -8.08 19.13 -6.75
C TYR A 236 -9.26 18.25 -6.34
N GLN A 237 -10.33 18.17 -7.15
CA GLN A 237 -11.44 17.26 -6.88
C GLN A 237 -10.99 15.79 -6.90
N ARG A 238 -10.12 15.39 -7.83
CA ARG A 238 -9.55 14.04 -7.84
C ARG A 238 -8.79 13.75 -6.53
N CYS A 239 -7.93 14.67 -6.14
CA CYS A 239 -7.10 14.54 -4.93
C CYS A 239 -7.97 14.50 -3.65
N PHE A 240 -9.03 15.31 -3.61
CA PHE A 240 -10.03 15.25 -2.54
C PHE A 240 -10.77 13.91 -2.52
N ASN A 241 -11.21 13.39 -3.67
CA ASN A 241 -11.87 12.08 -3.76
C ASN A 241 -10.98 10.95 -3.22
N GLN A 242 -9.69 10.98 -3.54
CA GLN A 242 -8.72 10.02 -3.01
C GLN A 242 -8.60 10.13 -1.49
N GLY A 243 -8.50 11.35 -0.93
CA GLY A 243 -8.51 11.57 0.52
C GLY A 243 -9.79 11.08 1.19
N GLN A 244 -10.95 11.35 0.58
CA GLN A 244 -12.25 10.86 1.06
C GLN A 244 -12.36 9.34 1.03
N TYR A 245 -11.81 8.69 0.01
CA TYR A 245 -11.72 7.23 -0.03
C TYR A 245 -10.91 6.70 1.16
N ILE A 246 -9.71 7.25 1.38
CA ILE A 246 -8.84 6.86 2.50
C ILE A 246 -9.58 7.04 3.84
N ARG A 247 -10.22 8.20 4.05
CA ARG A 247 -11.02 8.48 5.25
C ARG A 247 -12.09 7.41 5.48
N GLN A 248 -12.89 7.10 4.46
CA GLN A 248 -13.98 6.15 4.58
C GLN A 248 -13.48 4.73 4.84
N MET A 249 -12.36 4.35 4.23
CA MET A 249 -11.75 3.04 4.46
C MET A 249 -11.17 2.90 5.87
N ILE A 250 -10.53 3.95 6.40
CA ILE A 250 -10.07 3.95 7.80
C ILE A 250 -11.27 3.80 8.74
N LEU A 251 -12.30 4.64 8.61
CA LEU A 251 -13.49 4.56 9.46
C LEU A 251 -14.19 3.20 9.40
N LYS A 252 -14.30 2.61 8.20
CA LYS A 252 -14.98 1.33 7.99
C LYS A 252 -14.22 0.12 8.52
N HIS A 253 -12.88 0.18 8.55
CA HIS A 253 -12.04 -0.98 8.80
C HIS A 253 -11.15 -0.87 10.04
N PHE A 254 -11.21 0.24 10.79
CA PHE A 254 -10.35 0.46 11.96
C PHE A 254 -10.40 -0.71 12.96
N ASP A 255 -11.60 -1.19 13.30
CA ASP A 255 -11.77 -2.28 14.28
C ASP A 255 -11.10 -3.59 13.85
N LYS A 256 -10.97 -3.81 12.53
CA LYS A 256 -10.29 -4.99 11.98
C LYS A 256 -8.78 -4.96 12.14
N ALA A 257 -8.19 -3.82 12.49
CA ALA A 257 -6.75 -3.67 12.69
C ALA A 257 -6.27 -4.18 14.06
N SER A 258 -7.17 -4.67 14.91
CA SER A 258 -6.88 -5.20 16.25
C SER A 258 -6.84 -6.74 16.28
N GLY A 259 -6.17 -7.31 17.30
CA GLY A 259 -6.07 -8.76 17.51
C GLY A 259 -5.20 -9.53 16.51
N LEU A 260 -5.28 -10.86 16.51
CA LEU A 260 -4.46 -11.75 15.67
C LEU A 260 -4.70 -11.54 14.17
N LEU A 261 -5.96 -11.34 13.76
CA LEU A 261 -6.29 -11.00 12.37
C LEU A 261 -5.75 -9.62 11.99
N GLY A 262 -5.80 -8.66 12.91
CA GLY A 262 -5.18 -7.34 12.74
C GLY A 262 -3.67 -7.43 12.49
N GLU A 263 -2.96 -8.29 13.20
CA GLU A 263 -1.53 -8.51 12.96
C GLU A 263 -1.24 -9.06 11.55
N LEU A 264 -2.01 -10.04 11.10
CA LEU A 264 -1.89 -10.55 9.72
C LEU A 264 -2.19 -9.45 8.69
N LEU A 265 -3.24 -8.64 8.90
CA LEU A 265 -3.60 -7.54 8.02
C LEU A 265 -2.50 -6.46 7.96
N ILE A 266 -1.90 -6.11 9.09
CA ILE A 266 -0.82 -5.12 9.17
C ILE A 266 0.42 -5.64 8.45
N ARG A 267 0.89 -6.85 8.78
CA ARG A 267 2.10 -7.42 8.17
C ARG A 267 1.90 -7.68 6.68
N GLY A 268 0.78 -8.29 6.31
CA GLY A 268 0.43 -8.56 4.92
C GLY A 268 0.27 -7.27 4.11
N GLY A 269 -0.43 -6.27 4.65
CA GLY A 269 -0.57 -4.96 4.02
C GLY A 269 0.75 -4.25 3.79
N LEU A 270 1.65 -4.24 4.79
CA LEU A 270 3.00 -3.67 4.65
C LEU A 270 3.85 -4.45 3.63
N SER A 271 3.66 -5.75 3.48
CA SER A 271 4.40 -6.55 2.49
C SER A 271 4.04 -6.24 1.04
N LEU A 272 2.87 -5.64 0.80
CA LEU A 272 2.41 -5.24 -0.53
C LEU A 272 3.04 -3.91 -1.00
N VAL A 273 3.54 -3.09 -0.08
CA VAL A 273 3.95 -1.71 -0.34
C VAL A 273 5.43 -1.49 -0.08
N ASN A 274 5.99 -0.42 -0.63
CA ASN A 274 7.33 0.04 -0.28
C ASN A 274 7.22 1.07 0.84
N SER A 275 7.77 0.79 2.02
CA SER A 275 7.57 1.64 3.20
C SER A 275 8.73 1.55 4.19
N ASN A 276 8.93 2.62 4.97
CA ASN A 276 9.75 2.62 6.18
C ASN A 276 8.92 2.51 7.48
N VAL A 277 7.61 2.26 7.38
CA VAL A 277 6.74 1.99 8.52
C VAL A 277 6.90 0.53 8.94
N SER A 278 7.20 0.28 10.22
CA SER A 278 7.23 -1.08 10.77
C SER A 278 5.83 -1.53 11.21
N ALA A 279 5.63 -2.85 11.35
CA ALA A 279 4.40 -3.39 11.92
C ALA A 279 4.14 -2.86 13.34
N ASP A 280 5.20 -2.66 14.13
CA ASP A 280 5.10 -2.14 15.50
C ASP A 280 4.67 -0.67 15.52
N ASN A 281 5.13 0.15 14.56
CA ASN A 281 4.66 1.52 14.41
C ASN A 281 3.15 1.55 14.15
N VAL A 282 2.64 0.67 13.28
CA VAL A 282 1.19 0.59 13.00
C VAL A 282 0.43 0.11 14.21
N LYS A 283 0.91 -0.95 14.90
CA LYS A 283 0.28 -1.47 16.11
C LYS A 283 0.18 -0.42 17.21
N TYR A 284 1.25 0.35 17.42
CA TYR A 284 1.26 1.48 18.36
C TYR A 284 0.19 2.52 17.99
N ILE A 285 0.15 2.96 16.73
CA ILE A 285 -0.84 3.93 16.25
C ILE A 285 -2.27 3.43 16.47
N VAL A 286 -2.57 2.20 16.07
CA VAL A 286 -3.91 1.59 16.22
C VAL A 286 -4.28 1.46 17.69
N SER A 287 -3.36 0.99 18.53
CA SER A 287 -3.60 0.84 19.97
C SER A 287 -3.88 2.17 20.65
N GLU A 288 -3.06 3.19 20.40
CA GLU A 288 -3.23 4.51 21.03
C GLU A 288 -4.49 5.22 20.54
N LEU A 289 -4.80 5.15 19.24
CA LEU A 289 -6.07 5.65 18.73
C LEU A 289 -7.26 4.96 19.40
N GLY A 290 -7.22 3.62 19.50
CA GLY A 290 -8.28 2.82 20.12
C GLY A 290 -8.48 3.13 21.60
N LYS A 291 -7.38 3.24 22.39
CA LYS A 291 -7.42 3.65 23.81
C LYS A 291 -8.05 5.02 23.99
N ASN A 292 -7.83 5.93 23.04
CA ASN A 292 -8.41 7.26 23.04
C ASN A 292 -9.81 7.31 22.39
N GLY A 293 -10.46 6.16 22.17
CA GLY A 293 -11.84 6.01 21.73
C GLY A 293 -12.07 6.16 20.23
N PHE A 294 -11.01 6.14 19.41
CA PHE A 294 -11.16 6.24 17.96
C PHE A 294 -11.80 4.96 17.38
N PRO A 295 -12.72 5.09 16.40
CA PRO A 295 -13.36 6.32 15.95
C PRO A 295 -14.57 6.72 16.83
N LYS A 296 -14.54 7.89 17.47
CA LYS A 296 -15.67 8.39 18.28
C LYS A 296 -16.84 8.89 17.44
N SER A 297 -16.52 9.46 16.29
CA SER A 297 -17.47 10.00 15.32
C SER A 297 -16.80 10.04 13.94
N PRO A 298 -17.54 10.19 12.84
CA PRO A 298 -16.94 10.37 11.52
C PRO A 298 -16.00 11.59 11.44
N ASP A 299 -16.17 12.59 12.30
CA ASP A 299 -15.41 13.84 12.27
C ASP A 299 -14.02 13.73 12.89
N CYS A 300 -13.70 12.61 13.56
CA CYS A 300 -12.35 12.32 14.03
C CYS A 300 -11.32 12.16 12.89
N ILE A 301 -11.80 12.04 11.64
CA ILE A 301 -10.97 12.12 10.44
C ILE A 301 -11.42 13.27 9.58
N THR A 302 -10.50 14.17 9.25
CA THR A 302 -10.74 15.32 8.37
C THR A 302 -9.95 15.16 7.06
N VAL A 303 -10.47 15.70 5.96
CA VAL A 303 -9.79 15.70 4.66
C VAL A 303 -9.66 17.13 4.17
N ARG A 304 -8.43 17.56 3.89
CA ARG A 304 -8.13 18.87 3.31
C ARG A 304 -7.21 18.74 2.10
N VAL A 305 -7.34 19.66 1.16
CA VAL A 305 -6.46 19.75 -0.01
C VAL A 305 -5.54 20.95 0.17
N ARG A 306 -4.23 20.74 -0.02
CA ARG A 306 -3.22 21.80 -0.01
C ARG A 306 -2.58 21.91 -1.40
N PRO A 307 -2.29 23.11 -1.94
CA PRO A 307 -2.59 24.43 -1.37
C PRO A 307 -4.10 24.66 -1.19
N GLN A 308 -4.46 25.47 -0.19
CA GLN A 308 -5.86 25.70 0.15
C GLN A 308 -6.54 26.53 -0.94
N LEU A 309 -7.71 26.09 -1.36
CA LEU A 309 -8.56 26.80 -2.32
C LEU A 309 -9.93 27.07 -1.70
N MET A 310 -10.52 28.21 -2.06
CA MET A 310 -11.89 28.59 -1.69
C MET A 310 -12.93 27.90 -2.59
N GLN A 311 -12.76 26.60 -2.88
CA GLN A 311 -13.66 25.85 -3.75
C GLN A 311 -14.50 24.83 -2.99
N LYS A 312 -15.71 24.57 -3.51
CA LYS A 312 -16.60 23.52 -3.03
C LYS A 312 -16.20 22.18 -3.64
N PHE A 313 -15.99 21.17 -2.80
CA PHE A 313 -15.73 19.80 -3.22
C PHE A 313 -17.00 18.96 -3.16
N LYS A 314 -17.19 18.12 -4.18
CA LYS A 314 -18.22 17.07 -4.18
C LYS A 314 -17.80 15.94 -3.24
N VAL A 315 -18.72 15.48 -2.42
CA VAL A 315 -18.52 14.37 -1.47
C VAL A 315 -19.28 13.16 -1.98
N TYR A 316 -18.55 12.06 -2.20
CA TYR A 316 -19.10 10.78 -2.66
C TYR A 316 -18.91 9.71 -1.57
N ASN A 317 -19.84 8.76 -1.50
CA ASN A 317 -19.70 7.57 -0.67
C ASN A 317 -19.01 6.45 -1.45
N PHE A 318 -17.69 6.30 -1.30
CA PHE A 318 -16.92 5.24 -1.94
C PHE A 318 -16.95 3.91 -1.19
N ALA A 319 -17.42 3.90 0.06
CA ALA A 319 -17.66 2.66 0.80
C ALA A 319 -18.85 1.86 0.22
N ASP A 320 -19.73 2.52 -0.54
CA ASP A 320 -20.84 1.92 -1.27
C ASP A 320 -20.45 1.55 -2.72
N SER A 321 -20.61 0.28 -3.06
CA SER A 321 -20.29 -0.25 -4.39
C SER A 321 -21.24 0.26 -5.48
N ALA A 322 -22.51 0.55 -5.14
CA ALA A 322 -23.47 1.09 -6.07
C ALA A 322 -23.07 2.51 -6.53
N THR A 323 -22.67 3.35 -5.58
CA THR A 323 -22.10 4.69 -5.86
C THR A 323 -20.89 4.59 -6.80
N VAL A 324 -19.93 3.69 -6.53
CA VAL A 324 -18.76 3.51 -7.40
C VAL A 324 -19.18 3.10 -8.82
N LYS A 325 -20.14 2.19 -8.97
CA LYS A 325 -20.66 1.75 -10.27
C LYS A 325 -21.32 2.89 -11.05
N GLN A 326 -22.10 3.73 -10.37
CA GLN A 326 -22.73 4.91 -10.97
C GLN A 326 -21.67 5.92 -11.45
N LEU A 327 -20.68 6.22 -10.61
CA LEU A 327 -19.59 7.14 -10.95
C LEU A 327 -18.76 6.63 -12.13
N LYS A 328 -18.47 5.33 -12.17
CA LYS A 328 -17.81 4.68 -13.32
C LYS A 328 -18.61 4.90 -14.60
N THR A 329 -19.91 4.60 -14.58
CA THR A 329 -20.80 4.79 -15.72
C THR A 329 -20.77 6.24 -16.22
N LYS A 330 -20.79 7.21 -15.29
CA LYS A 330 -20.69 8.64 -15.62
C LYS A 330 -19.36 8.98 -16.33
N ILE A 331 -18.25 8.44 -15.84
CA ILE A 331 -16.92 8.62 -16.44
C ILE A 331 -16.86 7.99 -17.84
N GLU A 332 -17.40 6.79 -18.02
CA GLU A 332 -17.40 6.10 -19.31
C GLU A 332 -18.24 6.84 -20.36
N ARG A 333 -19.40 7.36 -19.96
CA ARG A 333 -20.22 8.24 -20.82
C ARG A 333 -19.47 9.51 -21.21
N PHE A 334 -18.83 10.17 -20.25
CA PHE A 334 -18.00 11.35 -20.51
C PHE A 334 -16.85 11.04 -21.47
N ASN A 335 -16.10 9.95 -21.23
CA ASN A 335 -14.97 9.56 -22.08
C ASN A 335 -15.43 9.20 -23.49
N THR A 336 -16.56 8.49 -23.63
CA THR A 336 -17.14 8.16 -24.94
C THR A 336 -17.56 9.41 -25.71
N PHE A 337 -18.13 10.39 -25.01
CA PHE A 337 -18.46 11.68 -25.59
C PHE A 337 -17.21 12.45 -26.02
N MET A 338 -16.19 12.51 -25.14
CA MET A 338 -14.93 13.20 -25.44
C MET A 338 -14.15 12.52 -26.55
N SER A 339 -14.14 11.18 -26.64
CA SER A 339 -13.43 10.45 -27.70
C SER A 339 -14.00 10.72 -29.10
N LYS A 340 -15.26 11.16 -29.20
CA LYS A 340 -15.86 11.64 -30.45
C LYS A 340 -15.37 13.04 -30.83
N LYS A 341 -14.95 13.85 -29.86
CA LYS A 341 -14.52 15.25 -30.05
C LYS A 341 -13.00 15.42 -30.09
N ASP A 342 -12.26 14.58 -29.39
CA ASP A 342 -10.83 14.67 -29.20
C ASP A 342 -10.22 13.26 -29.23
N THR A 343 -9.38 13.01 -30.22
CA THR A 343 -8.76 11.70 -30.45
C THR A 343 -7.78 11.30 -29.37
N SER A 344 -7.30 12.25 -28.54
CA SER A 344 -6.46 11.97 -27.37
C SER A 344 -7.20 11.20 -26.26
N TYR A 345 -8.54 11.17 -26.31
CA TYR A 345 -9.40 10.36 -25.43
C TYR A 345 -9.72 8.97 -25.99
N ARG A 346 -9.24 8.62 -27.19
CA ARG A 346 -9.44 7.26 -27.72
C ARG A 346 -8.80 6.24 -26.77
N SER A 347 -9.58 5.23 -26.38
CA SER A 347 -9.09 4.19 -25.48
C SER A 347 -7.90 3.48 -26.14
N SER A 348 -6.74 3.51 -25.48
CA SER A 348 -5.62 2.63 -25.84
C SER A 348 -6.09 1.18 -25.86
N LYS A 349 -5.62 0.39 -26.84
CA LYS A 349 -5.90 -1.05 -26.96
C LYS A 349 -5.81 -1.71 -25.59
N GLN A 350 -6.90 -2.37 -25.15
CA GLN A 350 -6.93 -3.03 -23.86
C GLN A 350 -5.88 -4.15 -23.85
N ILE A 351 -4.81 -3.95 -23.09
CA ILE A 351 -3.73 -4.94 -22.98
C ILE A 351 -4.25 -6.08 -22.12
N ASN A 352 -4.19 -7.31 -22.66
CA ASN A 352 -4.40 -8.51 -21.85
C ASN A 352 -3.19 -8.71 -20.93
N ILE A 353 -3.34 -8.29 -19.67
CA ILE A 353 -2.26 -8.34 -18.68
C ILE A 353 -1.84 -9.79 -18.40
N ALA A 354 -2.78 -10.73 -18.33
CA ALA A 354 -2.48 -12.13 -18.07
C ALA A 354 -1.62 -12.75 -19.17
N GLU A 355 -1.97 -12.49 -20.43
CA GLU A 355 -1.19 -12.94 -21.59
C GLU A 355 0.21 -12.32 -21.60
N LYS A 356 0.32 -11.01 -21.37
CA LYS A 356 1.60 -10.32 -21.30
C LYS A 356 2.51 -10.92 -20.21
N LEU A 357 1.99 -11.15 -19.01
CA LEU A 357 2.76 -11.75 -17.91
C LEU A 357 3.13 -13.20 -18.20
N ASN A 358 2.23 -13.99 -18.79
CA ASN A 358 2.54 -15.37 -19.19
C ASN A 358 3.67 -15.43 -20.21
N ASN A 359 3.69 -14.54 -21.21
CA ASN A 359 4.76 -14.47 -22.19
C ASN A 359 6.11 -14.17 -21.53
N ILE A 360 6.15 -13.18 -20.63
CA ILE A 360 7.36 -12.83 -19.88
C ILE A 360 7.84 -14.02 -19.03
N LEU A 361 6.93 -14.66 -18.27
CA LEU A 361 7.25 -15.82 -17.44
C LEU A 361 7.78 -17.00 -18.26
N SER A 362 7.22 -17.27 -19.43
CA SER A 362 7.70 -18.34 -20.31
C SER A 362 9.12 -18.06 -20.81
N THR A 363 9.43 -16.81 -21.19
CA THR A 363 10.80 -16.44 -21.58
C THR A 363 11.79 -16.48 -20.40
N ALA A 364 11.37 -16.14 -19.18
CA ALA A 364 12.21 -16.19 -17.99
C ALA A 364 12.45 -17.64 -17.53
N ALA A 365 11.44 -18.52 -17.65
CA ALA A 365 11.57 -19.94 -17.35
C ALA A 365 12.65 -20.61 -18.22
N ALA A 366 12.68 -20.29 -19.51
CA ALA A 366 13.71 -20.80 -20.43
C ALA A 366 15.14 -20.41 -20.01
N ASP A 367 15.32 -19.22 -19.42
CA ASP A 367 16.61 -18.76 -18.93
C ASP A 367 17.01 -19.33 -17.56
N THR A 368 16.07 -19.92 -16.80
CA THR A 368 16.30 -20.30 -15.39
C THR A 368 17.43 -21.33 -15.23
N ALA A 369 17.57 -22.25 -16.20
CA ALA A 369 18.58 -23.31 -16.13
C ALA A 369 20.00 -22.81 -16.42
N LYS A 370 20.18 -22.00 -17.48
CA LYS A 370 21.50 -21.59 -17.99
C LYS A 370 21.88 -20.15 -17.65
N ARG A 371 20.91 -19.26 -17.42
CA ARG A 371 21.08 -17.82 -17.25
C ARG A 371 20.19 -17.29 -16.11
N PRO A 372 20.30 -17.82 -14.88
CA PRO A 372 19.41 -17.48 -13.76
C PRO A 372 19.37 -15.97 -13.43
N LYS A 373 20.50 -15.26 -13.60
CA LYS A 373 20.54 -13.79 -13.43
C LYS A 373 19.61 -13.05 -14.41
N GLN A 374 19.43 -13.57 -15.63
CA GLN A 374 18.55 -12.95 -16.61
C GLN A 374 17.08 -13.21 -16.31
N ALA A 375 16.75 -14.41 -15.83
CA ALA A 375 15.41 -14.70 -15.33
C ALA A 375 15.03 -13.72 -14.20
N ILE A 376 15.93 -13.46 -13.25
CA ILE A 376 15.73 -12.45 -12.20
C ILE A 376 15.53 -11.06 -12.79
N ASN A 377 16.44 -10.59 -13.64
CA ASN A 377 16.36 -9.25 -14.23
C ASN A 377 15.05 -9.02 -15.02
N LYS A 378 14.53 -10.06 -15.69
CA LYS A 378 13.26 -10.00 -16.41
C LYS A 378 12.05 -9.90 -15.49
N LEU A 379 12.09 -10.55 -14.32
CA LEU A 379 10.91 -10.72 -13.47
C LEU A 379 10.87 -9.79 -12.25
N GLN A 380 12.01 -9.34 -11.75
CA GLN A 380 12.11 -8.64 -10.46
C GLN A 380 11.19 -7.43 -10.39
N ALA A 381 11.20 -6.56 -11.41
CA ALA A 381 10.34 -5.38 -11.42
C ALA A 381 8.84 -5.72 -11.40
N TYR A 382 8.41 -6.78 -12.11
CA TYR A 382 7.01 -7.22 -12.10
C TYR A 382 6.62 -7.85 -10.77
N PHE A 383 7.55 -8.56 -10.13
CA PHE A 383 7.36 -9.16 -8.82
C PHE A 383 7.22 -8.11 -7.72
N ASP A 384 8.12 -7.13 -7.70
CA ASP A 384 8.08 -6.02 -6.74
C ASP A 384 6.84 -5.15 -6.91
N GLN A 385 6.32 -5.06 -8.14
CA GLN A 385 5.05 -4.41 -8.45
C GLN A 385 3.83 -5.27 -8.13
N HIS A 386 3.95 -6.54 -7.72
CA HIS A 386 2.82 -7.46 -7.59
C HIS A 386 1.93 -7.48 -8.85
N ALA A 387 2.55 -7.54 -10.02
CA ALA A 387 1.91 -7.36 -11.34
C ALA A 387 0.63 -8.17 -11.55
N TRP A 388 0.52 -9.35 -10.93
CA TRP A 388 -0.64 -10.22 -11.01
C TRP A 388 -1.91 -9.62 -10.38
N LEU A 389 -1.81 -8.67 -9.46
CA LEU A 389 -2.97 -8.02 -8.82
C LEU A 389 -3.83 -7.22 -9.81
N GLN A 390 -3.33 -6.95 -11.02
CA GLN A 390 -4.14 -6.36 -12.10
C GLN A 390 -5.04 -7.38 -12.82
N ILE A 391 -4.92 -8.67 -12.51
CA ILE A 391 -5.70 -9.75 -13.12
C ILE A 391 -6.93 -10.02 -12.27
N MET A 392 -8.13 -9.88 -12.86
CA MET A 392 -9.40 -10.08 -12.16
C MET A 392 -9.76 -11.56 -11.98
N ASN A 393 -9.36 -12.43 -12.92
CA ASN A 393 -9.61 -13.86 -12.80
C ASN A 393 -8.67 -14.46 -11.73
N GLN A 394 -9.24 -14.92 -10.63
CA GLN A 394 -8.49 -15.40 -9.46
C GLN A 394 -7.57 -16.58 -9.79
N GLN A 395 -8.05 -17.59 -10.51
CA GLN A 395 -7.25 -18.75 -10.90
C GLN A 395 -6.02 -18.35 -11.74
N SER A 396 -6.21 -17.44 -12.70
CA SER A 396 -5.11 -16.90 -13.52
C SER A 396 -4.12 -16.10 -12.69
N ARG A 397 -4.62 -15.26 -11.76
CA ARG A 397 -3.81 -14.48 -10.82
C ARG A 397 -2.94 -15.39 -9.97
N GLU A 398 -3.53 -16.42 -9.36
CA GLU A 398 -2.86 -17.38 -8.50
C GLU A 398 -1.80 -18.17 -9.27
N SER A 399 -2.14 -18.69 -10.45
CA SER A 399 -1.21 -19.41 -11.32
C SER A 399 0.01 -18.54 -11.69
N ILE A 400 -0.22 -17.30 -12.11
CA ILE A 400 0.84 -16.36 -12.49
C ILE A 400 1.72 -16.01 -11.28
N ARG A 401 1.13 -15.72 -10.12
CA ARG A 401 1.87 -15.44 -8.87
C ARG A 401 2.77 -16.62 -8.48
N SER A 402 2.24 -17.84 -8.50
CA SER A 402 3.00 -19.05 -8.17
C SER A 402 4.16 -19.28 -9.15
N ARG A 403 3.95 -19.00 -10.45
CA ARG A 403 5.03 -19.06 -11.45
C ARG A 403 6.13 -18.04 -11.20
N PHE A 404 5.78 -16.81 -10.81
CA PHE A 404 6.77 -15.82 -10.38
C PHE A 404 7.62 -16.32 -9.22
N ALA A 405 6.96 -16.81 -8.16
CA ALA A 405 7.61 -17.32 -6.96
C ALA A 405 8.58 -18.47 -7.29
N SER A 406 8.13 -19.43 -8.09
CA SER A 406 8.92 -20.59 -8.51
C SER A 406 10.15 -20.18 -9.32
N ILE A 407 9.98 -19.37 -10.37
CA ILE A 407 11.10 -18.99 -11.24
C ILE A 407 12.15 -18.17 -10.47
N LEU A 408 11.70 -17.19 -9.69
CA LEU A 408 12.59 -16.32 -8.92
C LEU A 408 13.34 -17.09 -7.83
N SER A 409 12.64 -17.90 -7.03
CA SER A 409 13.28 -18.67 -5.96
C SER A 409 14.31 -19.67 -6.52
N VAL A 410 13.98 -20.43 -7.57
CA VAL A 410 14.93 -21.34 -8.22
C VAL A 410 16.13 -20.60 -8.80
N SER A 411 15.90 -19.44 -9.43
CA SER A 411 16.98 -18.62 -9.98
C SER A 411 17.92 -18.08 -8.90
N TYR A 412 17.37 -17.68 -7.75
CA TYR A 412 18.17 -17.24 -6.60
C TYR A 412 18.97 -18.39 -5.98
N TRP A 413 18.35 -19.58 -5.78
CA TRP A 413 19.06 -20.76 -5.29
C TRP A 413 20.25 -21.15 -6.16
N LYS A 414 20.07 -21.14 -7.49
CA LYS A 414 21.15 -21.42 -8.45
C LYS A 414 22.31 -20.42 -8.40
N LEU A 415 22.08 -19.23 -7.87
CA LEU A 415 23.11 -18.20 -7.68
C LEU A 415 23.70 -18.21 -6.25
N GLY A 416 23.38 -19.20 -5.41
CA GLY A 416 23.79 -19.23 -4.01
C GLY A 416 23.11 -18.18 -3.14
N LYS A 417 22.01 -17.57 -3.62
CA LYS A 417 21.27 -16.48 -2.96
C LYS A 417 20.05 -17.00 -2.19
N GLY A 418 20.29 -17.95 -1.28
CA GLY A 418 19.23 -18.66 -0.57
C GLY A 418 18.29 -17.76 0.24
N GLU A 419 18.83 -16.75 0.90
CA GLU A 419 18.04 -15.79 1.67
C GLU A 419 17.07 -14.98 0.79
N GLN A 420 17.48 -14.58 -0.41
CA GLN A 420 16.60 -13.92 -1.36
C GLN A 420 15.51 -14.88 -1.87
N ALA A 421 15.84 -16.16 -2.06
CA ALA A 421 14.86 -17.17 -2.46
C ALA A 421 13.79 -17.37 -1.37
N LYS A 422 14.18 -17.46 -0.10
CA LYS A 422 13.25 -17.54 1.04
C LYS A 422 12.35 -16.32 1.10
N LYS A 423 12.91 -15.11 0.99
CA LYS A 423 12.14 -13.85 0.98
C LYS A 423 11.06 -13.81 -0.11
N VAL A 424 11.36 -14.33 -1.30
CA VAL A 424 10.36 -14.43 -2.39
C VAL A 424 9.20 -15.34 -1.98
N LEU A 425 9.50 -16.51 -1.41
CA LEU A 425 8.50 -17.49 -0.99
C LEU A 425 7.66 -16.96 0.18
N GLU A 426 8.30 -16.41 1.20
CA GLU A 426 7.65 -15.80 2.38
C GLU A 426 6.71 -14.67 1.98
N LYS A 427 7.15 -13.79 1.06
CA LYS A 427 6.33 -12.68 0.56
C LYS A 427 5.07 -13.17 -0.14
N VAL A 428 5.18 -14.24 -0.94
CA VAL A 428 4.02 -14.82 -1.65
C VAL A 428 3.09 -15.56 -0.70
N GLU A 429 3.63 -16.29 0.27
CA GLU A 429 2.85 -16.99 1.29
C GLU A 429 2.07 -16.01 2.17
N LEU A 430 2.71 -14.94 2.63
CA LEU A 430 2.05 -13.89 3.40
C LEU A 430 0.91 -13.23 2.61
N GLU A 431 1.11 -12.97 1.31
CA GLU A 431 0.05 -12.48 0.43
C GLU A 431 -1.10 -13.49 0.29
N ILE A 432 -0.80 -14.78 0.14
CA ILE A 432 -1.81 -15.85 0.08
C ILE A 432 -2.66 -15.83 1.36
N GLN A 433 -2.02 -15.79 2.53
CA GLN A 433 -2.69 -15.77 3.83
C GLN A 433 -3.57 -14.53 3.99
N LEU A 434 -3.04 -13.36 3.59
CA LEU A 434 -3.76 -12.09 3.63
C LEU A 434 -5.07 -12.13 2.82
N PHE A 435 -5.00 -12.57 1.56
CA PHE A 435 -6.18 -12.62 0.69
C PHE A 435 -7.17 -13.73 1.07
N LYS A 436 -6.71 -14.83 1.68
CA LYS A 436 -7.60 -15.85 2.25
C LYS A 436 -8.38 -15.27 3.45
N ALA A 437 -7.68 -14.60 4.37
CA ALA A 437 -8.29 -13.99 5.55
C ALA A 437 -9.30 -12.86 5.21
N SER A 438 -9.10 -12.17 4.08
CA SER A 438 -10.03 -11.15 3.60
C SER A 438 -11.25 -11.71 2.82
N GLN A 439 -11.31 -13.02 2.58
CA GLN A 439 -12.44 -13.67 1.91
C GLN A 439 -13.40 -14.34 2.90
N THR A 440 -12.92 -14.67 4.10
CA THR A 440 -13.71 -15.23 5.21
C THR A 440 -14.46 -14.17 6.03
N ASN A 441 -14.31 -12.89 5.66
CA ASN A 441 -14.98 -11.71 6.23
C ASN A 441 -15.70 -10.94 5.12
#